data_AF-A0A3S9P3Y5-F1
#
_entry.id   AF-A0A3S9P3Y5-F1
#
_cell.length_a   1.000
_cell.length_b   1.000
_cell.length_c   1.000
_cell.angle_alpha   90.00
_cell.angle_beta   90.00
_cell.angle_gamma   90.00
#
_symmetry.space_group_name_H-M   'P 1'
#
loop_
_entity.id
_entity.type
_entity.pdbx_description
1 polymer ?
#
loop_
_entity_poly.entity_id
_entity_poly.type
_entity_poly.pdbx_seq_one_letter_code
_entity_poly.pdbx_strand_id
1 'polypeptide(L)' 'MIGYIFTLIGVAAVILAVTVFRDDTVIKWVLACSSFPLFVIGAFIKFKTLVEMRKEMDEKVAEAAKKKDEEAKSK' A
#
# COMPACT_ATOMS: atom_id res chain seq x y z
N MET A 1 10.76 -3.66 -4.33
CA MET A 1 12.08 -3.33 -3.77
C MET A 1 12.33 -1.82 -3.70
N ILE A 2 12.06 -1.05 -4.76
CA ILE A 2 12.25 0.42 -4.80
C ILE A 2 11.52 1.19 -3.69
N GLY A 3 10.30 0.81 -3.33
CA GLY A 3 9.54 1.49 -2.26
C GLY A 3 10.24 1.43 -0.89
N TYR A 4 10.96 0.34 -0.61
CA TYR A 4 11.67 0.16 0.67
C TYR A 4 12.85 1.13 0.82
N ILE A 5 13.54 1.40 -0.28
CA ILE A 5 14.66 2.36 -0.34
C ILE A 5 14.16 3.78 -0.07
N PHE A 6 13.02 4.18 -0.64
CA PHE A 6 12.42 5.49 -0.38
C PHE A 6 12.00 5.67 1.09
N THR A 7 11.46 4.62 1.73
CA THR A 7 11.19 4.64 3.17
C THR A 7 12.47 4.80 4.00
N LEU A 8 13.53 4.07 3.68
CA LEU A 8 14.81 4.17 4.40
C LEU A 8 15.42 5.57 4.28
N ILE A 9 15.38 6.17 3.09
CA ILE A 9 15.84 7.54 2.85
C ILE A 9 14.98 8.54 3.66
N GLY A 10 13.66 8.35 3.68
CA GLY A 10 12.75 9.19 4.47
C GLY A 10 13.05 9.13 5.98
N VAL A 11 13.28 7.92 6.52
CA VAL A 11 13.63 7.73 7.93
C VAL A 11 15.00 8.35 8.26
N ALA A 12 16.00 8.17 7.39
CA ALA A 12 17.31 8.78 7.57
C ALA A 12 17.26 10.32 7.55
N ALA A 13 16.44 10.91 6.67
CA ALA A 13 16.24 12.35 6.60
C ALA A 13 15.56 12.92 7.86
N VAL A 14 14.56 12.21 8.40
CA VAL A 14 13.91 12.58 9.67
C VAL A 14 14.91 12.53 10.83
N ILE A 15 15.71 11.46 10.92
CA ILE A 15 16.72 11.32 11.97
C ILE A 15 17.76 12.44 11.88
N LEU A 16 18.30 12.72 10.69
CA LEU A 16 19.25 13.81 10.49
C LEU A 16 18.66 15.17 10.87
N ALA A 17 17.41 15.44 10.51
CA ALA A 17 16.72 16.69 10.87
C ALA A 17 16.57 16.83 12.40
N VAL A 18 16.17 15.77 13.09
CA VAL A 18 16.01 15.77 14.55
C VAL A 18 17.35 15.89 15.28
N THR A 19 18.41 15.26 14.76
CA THR A 19 19.71 15.16 15.45
C THR A 19 20.60 16.37 15.18
N VAL A 20 20.59 16.93 13.96
CA VAL A 20 21.49 18.01 13.54
C VAL A 20 20.87 19.38 13.71
N PHE A 21 19.61 19.57 13.29
CA PHE A 21 19.03 20.91 13.27
C PHE A 21 18.41 21.31 14.61
N ARG A 22 17.89 20.35 15.41
CA ARG A 22 17.26 20.60 16.73
C ARG A 22 16.22 21.73 16.76
N ASP A 23 15.73 22.12 15.58
CA ASP A 23 14.80 23.21 15.35
C ASP A 23 13.43 22.58 15.08
N ASP A 24 12.49 22.90 15.96
CA ASP A 24 11.12 22.38 15.95
C ASP A 24 10.42 22.66 14.60
N THR A 25 10.80 23.76 13.94
CA THR A 25 10.29 24.17 12.64
C THR A 25 10.78 23.23 11.53
N VAL A 26 12.07 22.90 11.52
CA VAL A 26 12.69 22.00 10.53
C VAL A 26 12.13 20.60 10.68
N ILE A 27 11.97 20.12 11.91
CA ILE A 27 11.39 18.80 12.21
C ILE A 27 9.96 18.70 11.68
N LYS A 28 9.12 19.72 11.90
CA LYS A 28 7.74 19.76 11.38
C LYS A 28 7.69 19.72 9.86
N TRP A 29 8.55 20.48 9.17
CA TRP A 29 8.61 20.47 7.71
C TRP A 29 9.11 19.14 7.15
N VAL A 30 10.08 18.49 7.80
CA VAL A 30 10.59 17.18 7.38
C VAL A 30 9.56 16.07 7.62
N LEU A 31 8.81 16.12 8.72
CA LEU A 31 7.66 15.24 8.96
C LEU A 31 6.55 15.45 7.93
N ALA A 32 6.22 16.70 7.60
CA ALA A 32 5.24 17.02 6.57
C ALA A 32 5.69 16.49 5.19
N CYS A 33 6.94 16.76 4.80
CA CYS A 33 7.50 16.28 3.52
C CYS A 33 7.61 14.75 3.43
N SER A 34 7.84 14.05 4.54
CA SER A 34 7.89 12.58 4.57
C SER A 34 6.51 11.92 4.63
N SER A 35 5.47 12.63 5.11
CA SER A 35 4.10 12.09 5.17
C SER A 35 3.48 11.80 3.80
N PHE A 36 3.76 12.64 2.79
CA PHE A 36 3.23 12.48 1.45
C PHE A 36 3.74 11.22 0.73
N PRO A 37 5.05 10.94 0.64
CA PRO A 37 5.55 9.70 0.04
C PRO A 37 5.13 8.45 0.82
N LEU A 38 5.04 8.51 2.16
CA LEU A 38 4.49 7.41 2.96
C LEU A 38 3.02 7.14 2.63
N PHE A 39 2.22 8.19 2.45
CA PHE A 39 0.84 8.07 2.03
C PHE A 39 0.70 7.44 0.64
N VAL A 40 1.52 7.88 -0.33
CA VAL A 40 1.53 7.31 -1.69
C VAL A 40 1.91 5.83 -1.67
N ILE A 41 2.94 5.45 -0.91
CA ILE A 41 3.35 4.04 -0.77
C ILE A 41 2.24 3.22 -0.09
N GLY A 42 1.67 3.73 1.00
CA GLY A 42 0.57 3.07 1.71
C GLY A 42 -0.68 2.88 0.84
N ALA A 43 -1.03 3.89 0.05
CA ALA A 43 -2.13 3.83 -0.92
C ALA A 43 -1.85 2.80 -2.02
N PHE A 44 -0.62 2.76 -2.55
CA PHE A 44 -0.22 1.79 -3.56
C PHE A 44 -0.31 0.34 -3.05
N ILE A 45 0.15 0.08 -1.82
CA ILE A 45 0.03 -1.23 -1.18
C ILE A 45 -1.44 -1.61 -1.03
N LYS A 46 -2.28 -0.73 -0.44
CA LYS A 46 -3.72 -0.98 -0.30
C LYS A 46 -4.40 -1.25 -1.62
N PHE A 47 -4.06 -0.50 -2.67
CA PHE A 47 -4.66 -0.67 -3.99
C PHE A 47 -4.28 -2.01 -4.60
N LYS A 48 -3.01 -2.42 -4.48
CA LYS A 48 -2.57 -3.73 -4.93
C LYS A 48 -3.31 -4.86 -4.19
N THR A 49 -3.43 -4.77 -2.87
CA THR A 49 -4.15 -5.75 -2.06
C THR A 49 -5.64 -5.80 -2.41
N LEU A 50 -6.28 -4.65 -2.65
CA LEU A 50 -7.68 -4.59 -3.09
C LEU A 50 -7.87 -5.22 -4.48
N VAL A 51 -6.94 -5.01 -5.40
CA VAL A 51 -6.98 -5.64 -6.74
C VAL A 51 -6.81 -7.16 -6.63
N GLU A 52 -5.93 -7.62 -5.74
CA GLU A 52 -5.69 -9.05 -5.50
C GLU A 52 -6.91 -9.72 -4.85
N MET A 53 -7.51 -9.08 -3.83
CA MET A 53 -8.77 -9.54 -3.25
C MET A 53 -9.93 -9.54 -4.24
N ARG A 54 -9.99 -8.55 -5.14
CA ARG A 54 -11.02 -8.50 -6.20
C ARG A 54 -10.84 -9.64 -7.19
N LYS A 55 -9.60 -9.99 -7.56
CA LYS A 55 -9.29 -11.16 -8.39
C LYS A 55 -9.69 -12.47 -7.72
N GLU A 56 -9.36 -12.64 -6.43
CA GLU A 56 -9.81 -13.83 -5.68
C GLU A 56 -11.33 -13.93 -5.58
N MET A 57 -12.01 -12.78 -5.44
CA MET A 57 -13.48 -12.74 -5.44
C MET A 57 -14.06 -13.10 -6.80
N ASP A 58 -13.51 -12.54 -7.88
CA ASP A 58 -13.95 -12.85 -9.26
C ASP A 58 -13.70 -14.34 -9.59
N GLU A 59 -12.60 -14.93 -9.13
CA GLU A 59 -12.33 -16.37 -9.27
C GLU A 59 -13.32 -17.22 -8.47
N LYS A 60 -13.62 -16.86 -7.22
CA LYS A 60 -14.63 -17.57 -6.40
C LYS A 60 -16.03 -17.43 -6.97
N VAL A 61 -16.38 -16.28 -7.54
CA VAL A 61 -17.66 -16.07 -8.23
C VAL A 61 -17.71 -16.90 -9.52
N ALA A 62 -16.60 -17.00 -10.27
CA ALA A 62 -16.51 -17.84 -11.46
C ALA A 62 -16.59 -19.34 -11.13
N GLU A 63 -15.97 -19.79 -10.03
CA GLU A 63 -16.13 -21.18 -9.55
C GLU A 63 -17.55 -21.46 -9.06
N ALA A 64 -18.18 -20.52 -8.36
CA ALA A 64 -19.56 -20.65 -7.93
C ALA A 64 -20.55 -20.66 -9.11
N ALA A 65 -20.27 -19.88 -10.17
CA ALA A 65 -21.05 -19.89 -11.40
C ALA A 65 -20.89 -21.22 -12.16
N LYS A 66 -19.66 -21.76 -12.25
CA LYS A 66 -19.41 -23.06 -12.89
C LYS A 66 -20.11 -24.22 -12.18
N LYS A 67 -20.18 -24.21 -10.85
CA LYS A 67 -20.93 -25.22 -10.08
C LYS A 67 -22.44 -25.18 -10.34
N LYS A 68 -23.01 -23.98 -10.59
CA LYS A 68 -24.42 -23.85 -10.96
C LYS A 68 -24.72 -24.31 -12.40
N ASP A 69 -23.78 -24.13 -13.32
CA ASP A 69 -23.93 -24.63 -14.70
C ASP A 69 -23.79 -26.16 -14.80
N GLU A 70 -22.99 -26.79 -13.95
CA GLU A 70 -22.93 -28.26 -13.86
C GLU A 70 -24.20 -28.86 -13.22
N GLU A 71 -24.80 -28.21 -12.22
CA GLU A 71 -26.10 -28.59 -11.69
C GLU A 71 -27.25 -28.38 -12.70
N ALA A 72 -27.17 -27.33 -13.53
CA ALA A 72 -28.18 -27.04 -14.55
C ALA A 72 -28.12 -27.97 -15.76
N LYS A 73 -26.95 -28.56 -16.08
CA LYS A 73 -26.78 -29.58 -17.13
C LYS A 73 -27.09 -31.00 -16.69
N SER A 74 -27.29 -31.24 -15.39
CA SER A 74 -27.59 -32.57 -14.82
C SER A 74 -29.08 -32.81 -14.53
N LYS A 75 -29.97 -31.90 -14.95
CA LYS A 75 -31.44 -32.08 -14.95
C LYS A 75 -31.96 -32.19 -16.38
#